data_AF-A0A821NIG0-F1
#
_entry.id   AF-A0A821NIG0-F1
#
_cell.length_a   1.000
_cell.length_b   1.000
_cell.length_c   1.000
_cell.angle_alpha   90.00
_cell.angle_beta   90.00
_cell.angle_gamma   90.00
#
_symmetry.space_group_name_H-M   'P 1'
#
loop_
_entity.id
_entity.type
_entity.pdbx_description
1 polymer ?
#
loop_
_entity_poly.entity_id
_entity_poly.type
_entity_poly.pdbx_seq_one_letter_code
_entity_poly.pdbx_strand_id
1 'polypeptide(L)'
;LGDLSALAIYWNTNAHSRSGLSRDEALKNLRQRIAVNNQQAPTDIEYILRPLNIKARIVLTMKPRQEEFKRPMFDIKVDLDEISLNINRDQ
;
A
#
# COMPACT_ATOMS: atom_id res chain seq x y z
N LEU A 1 -9.70 -1.37 15.11
CA LEU A 1 -9.38 -2.29 14.01
C LEU A 1 -9.23 -1.43 12.77
N GLY A 2 -8.09 -1.51 12.09
CA GLY A 2 -7.88 -0.87 10.79
C GLY A 2 -8.09 -1.90 9.68
N ASP A 3 -8.67 -1.47 8.57
CA ASP A 3 -8.89 -2.29 7.38
C ASP A 3 -8.36 -1.52 6.16
N LEU A 4 -7.54 -2.17 5.34
CA LEU A 4 -7.10 -1.68 4.05
C LEU A 4 -7.56 -2.68 3.00
N SER A 5 -8.41 -2.23 2.08
CA SER A 5 -8.87 -3.04 0.95
C SER A 5 -8.08 -2.68 -0.30
N ALA A 6 -7.63 -3.71 -1.04
CA ALA A 6 -6.88 -3.58 -2.29
C ALA A 6 -5.60 -2.71 -2.21
N LEU A 7 -4.83 -2.83 -1.11
CA LEU A 7 -3.53 -2.17 -1.01
C LEU A 7 -2.56 -2.76 -2.03
N ALA A 8 -1.99 -1.90 -2.89
CA ALA A 8 -0.98 -2.28 -3.86
C ALA A 8 0.23 -1.35 -3.76
N ILE A 9 1.42 -1.88 -4.05
CA ILE A 9 2.67 -1.14 -4.11
C ILE A 9 3.30 -1.43 -5.46
N TYR A 10 3.71 -0.38 -6.16
CA TYR A 10 4.36 -0.50 -7.46
C TYR A 10 5.56 0.43 -7.52
N TRP A 11 6.54 0.03 -8.32
CA TRP A 11 7.70 0.85 -8.64
C TRP A 11 8.03 0.65 -10.12
N ASN A 12 7.67 1.65 -10.92
CA ASN A 12 7.96 1.67 -12.34
C ASN A 12 9.35 2.27 -12.57
N THR A 13 10.28 1.47 -13.08
CA THR A 13 11.70 1.88 -13.27
C THR A 13 11.89 2.87 -14.43
N ASN A 14 11.04 2.79 -15.45
CA ASN A 14 11.07 3.64 -16.64
C ASN A 14 9.90 4.64 -16.72
N ALA A 15 9.40 5.11 -15.57
CA ALA A 15 8.26 6.02 -15.54
C ALA A 15 8.61 7.43 -16.07
N HIS A 16 7.74 7.99 -16.92
CA HIS A 16 7.78 9.40 -17.24
C HIS A 16 7.33 10.24 -16.03
N SER A 17 8.08 11.31 -15.74
CA SER A 17 7.67 12.27 -14.71
C SER A 17 6.30 12.87 -15.05
N ARG A 18 5.44 12.96 -14.05
CA ARG A 18 4.13 13.63 -14.12
C ARG A 18 4.19 15.08 -13.61
N SER A 19 5.38 15.59 -13.32
CA SER A 19 5.58 16.97 -12.88
C SER A 19 5.18 17.95 -13.98
N GLY A 20 4.47 19.02 -13.62
CA GLY A 20 4.07 20.08 -14.55
C GLY A 20 2.74 19.83 -15.28
N LEU A 21 2.07 18.69 -15.04
CA LEU A 21 0.70 18.49 -15.52
C LEU A 21 -0.25 19.50 -14.87
N SER A 22 -1.23 19.96 -15.63
CA SER A 22 -2.36 20.71 -15.06
C SER A 22 -3.16 19.82 -14.10
N ARG A 23 -3.96 20.44 -13.24
CA ARG A 23 -4.85 19.74 -12.29
C ARG A 23 -5.74 18.71 -13.00
N ASP A 24 -6.33 19.08 -14.13
CA ASP A 24 -7.28 18.23 -14.84
C ASP A 24 -6.60 17.05 -15.52
N GLU A 25 -5.42 17.27 -16.09
CA GLU A 25 -4.60 16.21 -16.67
C GLU A 25 -4.12 15.23 -15.59
N ALA A 26 -3.67 15.74 -14.45
CA ALA A 26 -3.27 14.91 -13.32
C ALA A 26 -4.44 14.06 -12.80
N LEU A 27 -5.62 14.66 -12.65
CA LEU A 27 -6.82 13.95 -12.20
C LEU A 27 -7.26 12.88 -13.20
N LYS A 28 -7.25 13.17 -14.51
CA LYS A 28 -7.54 12.19 -15.56
C LYS A 28 -6.57 11.01 -15.50
N ASN A 29 -5.28 11.31 -15.37
CA ASN A 29 -4.21 10.31 -15.25
C ASN A 29 -4.30 9.45 -13.99
N LEU A 30 -4.83 9.99 -12.88
CA LEU A 30 -5.07 9.22 -11.65
C LEU A 30 -6.30 8.33 -11.78
N ARG A 31 -7.39 8.84 -12.36
CA ARG A 31 -8.61 8.04 -12.59
C ARG A 31 -8.36 6.84 -13.49
N GLN A 32 -7.55 6.99 -14.53
CA GLN A 32 -7.15 5.88 -15.40
C GLN A 32 -6.35 4.79 -14.68
N ARG A 33 -5.75 5.08 -13.52
CA ARG A 33 -5.04 4.09 -12.71
C ARG A 33 -5.96 3.28 -11.78
N ILE A 34 -7.21 3.69 -11.62
CA ILE A 34 -8.19 2.96 -10.81
C ILE A 34 -8.72 1.81 -11.66
N ALA A 35 -8.20 0.61 -11.45
CA ALA A 35 -8.71 -0.59 -12.10
C ALA A 35 -10.05 -1.00 -11.47
N VAL A 36 -11.07 -1.24 -12.31
CA VAL A 36 -12.38 -1.73 -11.83
C VAL A 36 -12.32 -3.21 -11.45
N ASN A 37 -11.38 -3.95 -12.04
CA ASN A 37 -11.07 -5.35 -11.71
C ASN A 37 -9.63 -5.69 -12.11
N ASN A 38 -9.14 -6.86 -11.66
CA ASN A 38 -7.77 -7.32 -11.94
C ASN A 38 -7.45 -7.50 -13.43
N GLN A 39 -8.46 -7.68 -14.30
CA GLN A 39 -8.29 -7.84 -15.74
C GLN A 39 -8.10 -6.50 -16.46
N GLN A 40 -8.48 -5.39 -15.83
CA GLN A 40 -8.32 -4.03 -16.32
C GLN A 40 -7.18 -3.28 -15.62
N ALA A 41 -6.31 -4.00 -14.91
CA ALA A 41 -5.12 -3.39 -14.32
C ALA A 41 -4.25 -2.77 -15.43
N PRO A 42 -3.80 -1.50 -15.28
CA PRO A 42 -2.94 -0.87 -16.26
C PRO A 42 -1.67 -1.70 -16.49
N THR A 43 -1.37 -2.01 -17.75
CA THR A 43 -0.25 -2.88 -18.13
C THR A 43 1.11 -2.22 -17.94
N ASP A 44 1.14 -0.90 -17.71
CA ASP A 44 2.34 -0.10 -17.45
C ASP A 44 2.73 -0.09 -15.97
N ILE A 45 2.05 -0.82 -15.09
CA ILE A 45 2.35 -0.86 -13.66
C ILE A 45 3.19 -2.08 -13.30
N GLU A 46 4.39 -1.82 -12.80
CA GLU A 46 5.32 -2.80 -12.27
C GLU A 46 5.05 -3.00 -10.76
N TYR A 47 4.08 -3.88 -10.47
CA TYR A 47 3.71 -4.19 -9.07
C TYR A 47 4.84 -4.91 -8.34
N ILE A 48 5.29 -4.33 -7.23
CA ILE A 48 6.08 -5.01 -6.20
C ILE A 48 5.15 -5.87 -5.34
N LEU A 49 4.00 -5.28 -4.98
CA LEU A 49 2.95 -5.90 -4.19
C LEU A 49 1.64 -5.77 -4.96
N ARG A 50 1.08 -6.91 -5.38
CA ARG A 50 -0.25 -6.93 -6.00
C ARG A 50 -1.33 -6.53 -4.99
N PRO A 51 -2.49 -6.01 -5.44
CA PRO A 51 -3.57 -5.62 -4.55
C PRO A 51 -3.94 -6.73 -3.56
N LEU A 52 -3.88 -6.43 -2.27
CA LEU A 52 -4.27 -7.35 -1.21
C LEU A 52 -5.03 -6.65 -0.09
N ASN A 53 -5.82 -7.44 0.65
CA ASN A 53 -6.62 -6.95 1.76
C ASN A 53 -5.87 -7.17 3.08
N ILE A 54 -5.85 -6.16 3.93
CA ILE A 54 -5.11 -6.18 5.20
C ILE A 54 -6.05 -5.80 6.31
N LYS A 55 -6.14 -6.67 7.33
CA LYS A 55 -6.78 -6.32 8.60
C LYS A 55 -5.72 -6.16 9.66
N ALA A 56 -5.73 -5.02 10.35
CA ALA A 56 -4.76 -4.72 11.39
C ALA A 56 -5.46 -4.41 12.71
N ARG A 57 -5.01 -5.06 13.79
CA ARG A 57 -5.38 -4.73 15.17
C ARG A 57 -4.19 -4.09 15.85
N ILE A 58 -4.36 -2.82 16.20
CA ILE A 58 -3.37 -2.02 16.92
C ILE A 58 -3.81 -1.89 18.37
N VAL A 59 -2.94 -2.26 19.30
CA VAL A 59 -3.09 -2.01 20.74
C VAL A 59 -2.03 -0.99 21.13
N LEU A 60 -2.46 0.12 21.71
CA LEU A 60 -1.58 1.19 22.19
C LEU A 60 -1.55 1.19 23.71
N THR A 61 -0.36 1.18 24.28
CA THR A 61 -0.15 1.35 25.73
C THR A 61 0.07 2.84 26.00
N MET A 62 -0.92 3.51 26.59
CA MET A 62 -0.91 4.98 26.76
C MET A 62 0.12 5.48 27.78
N LYS A 63 0.56 4.64 28.73
CA LYS A 63 1.52 5.02 29.79
C LYS A 63 2.56 3.91 30.05
N PRO A 64 3.37 3.55 29.04
CA PRO A 64 4.27 2.40 29.11
C PRO A 64 5.34 2.56 30.19
N ARG A 65 5.75 3.81 30.47
CA ARG A 65 6.71 4.14 31.54
C ARG A 65 6.20 3.84 32.95
N GLN A 66 4.89 3.96 33.20
CA GLN A 66 4.32 3.68 34.52
C GLN A 66 4.30 2.18 34.84
N GLU A 67 4.39 1.34 33.82
CA GLU A 67 4.47 -0.11 33.94
C GLU A 67 5.89 -0.62 33.69
N GLU A 68 6.90 0.26 33.72
CA GLU A 68 8.31 -0.09 33.45
C GLU A 68 8.48 -0.85 32.12
N PHE A 69 7.65 -0.55 31.13
CA PHE A 69 7.65 -1.23 29.83
C PHE A 69 7.39 -2.75 29.90
N LYS A 70 6.71 -3.24 30.95
CA LYS A 70 6.23 -4.63 31.03
C LYS A 70 5.35 -5.04 29.84
N ARG A 71 4.74 -4.05 29.16
CA ARG A 71 4.00 -4.21 27.91
C ARG A 71 4.61 -3.32 26.83
N PRO A 72 4.64 -3.77 25.56
CA PRO A 72 5.13 -2.96 24.46
C PRO A 72 4.28 -1.69 24.30
N MET A 73 4.91 -0.61 23.82
CA MET A 73 4.24 0.66 23.58
C MET A 73 3.13 0.53 22.52
N PHE A 74 3.38 -0.28 21.50
CA PHE A 74 2.43 -0.64 20.46
C PHE A 74 2.56 -2.13 20.16
N ASP A 75 1.44 -2.82 20.05
CA ASP A 75 1.33 -4.19 19.53
C ASP A 75 0.43 -4.14 18.30
N ILE A 76 0.97 -4.53 17.15
CA ILE A 76 0.25 -4.54 15.87
C ILE A 76 0.17 -5.98 15.41
N LYS A 77 -1.06 -6.50 15.32
CA LYS A 77 -1.34 -7.78 14.69
C LYS A 77 -1.94 -7.53 13.32
N VAL A 78 -1.39 -8.18 12.31
CA VAL A 78 -1.80 -8.02 10.92
C VAL A 78 -2.24 -9.38 10.40
N ASP A 79 -3.47 -9.44 9.90
CA ASP A 79 -4.05 -10.60 9.24
C ASP A 79 -4.04 -10.33 7.73
N LEU A 80 -3.37 -11.22 6.99
CA LEU A 80 -3.14 -11.17 5.54
C LEU A 80 -3.57 -12.54 4.97
N ASP A 81 -4.31 -12.54 3.87
CA ASP A 81 -4.72 -13.80 3.22
C ASP A 81 -3.54 -14.45 2.47
N GLU A 82 -2.89 -13.68 1.58
CA GLU A 82 -1.72 -14.11 0.82
C GLU A 82 -0.84 -12.89 0.51
N ILE A 83 0.48 -13.05 0.59
CA ILE A 83 1.46 -12.04 0.19
C ILE A 83 2.42 -12.61 -0.84
N SER A 84 2.51 -11.94 -1.99
CA SER A 84 3.47 -12.24 -3.05
C SER A 84 4.23 -10.96 -3.39
N LEU A 85 5.56 -11.04 -3.30
CA LEU A 85 6.46 -9.96 -3.67
C LEU A 85 7.08 -10.28 -5.03
N ASN A 86 7.06 -9.30 -5.93
CA ASN A 86 7.73 -9.41 -7.23
C ASN A 86 8.73 -8.28 -7.37
N ILE A 87 10.02 -8.59 -7.26
CA ILE A 87 11.11 -7.63 -7.45
C ILE A 87 11.82 -8.03 -8.74
N ASN A 88 11.78 -7.15 -9.73
CA ASN A 88 12.48 -7.33 -11.00
C ASN A 88 13.94 -6.87 -10.88
N ARG A 89 14.79 -7.16 -11.88
CA ARG A 89 16.23 -6.83 -11.81
C ARG A 89 16.54 -5.34 -11.81
N ASP A 90 15.63 -4.54 -12.34
CA ASP A 90 15.80 -3.09 -12.48
C ASP A 90 15.22 -2.34 -11.26
N GLN A 91 14.54 -3.05 -10.35
CA GLN A 91 13.98 -2.61 -9.06
C GLN A 91 14.93 -2.93 -7.91
#